data_AF-A0A661Q3M5-F1
#
_entry.id   AF-A0A661Q3M5-F1
#
_cell.length_a   1.000
_cell.length_b   1.000
_cell.length_c   1.000
_cell.angle_alpha   90.00
_cell.angle_beta   90.00
_cell.angle_gamma   90.00
#
_symmetry.space_group_name_H-M   'P 1'
#
loop_
_entity.id
_entity.type
_entity.pdbx_description
1 polymer ?
#
loop_
_entity_poly.entity_id
_entity_poly.type
_entity_poly.pdbx_seq_one_letter_code
_entity_poly.pdbx_strand_id
1 'polypeptide(L)' 'MAQVTEQIEKLIQPLLEDLGCELVDLEYQREQRGWVLRFFLDKVGGINLDDCAMASREISALLDV' A
#
# COMPACT_ATOMS: atom_id res chain seq x y z
N MET A 1 -13.53 -4.27 11.97
CA MET A 1 -12.70 -4.51 10.76
C MET A 1 -11.68 -3.39 10.50
N ALA A 2 -11.47 -2.43 11.43
CA ALA A 2 -10.45 -1.38 11.32
C ALA A 2 -9.03 -1.84 11.73
N GLN A 3 -8.90 -2.92 12.51
CA GLN A 3 -7.60 -3.35 13.04
C GLN A 3 -6.63 -3.84 11.97
N VAL A 4 -7.11 -4.55 10.94
CA VAL A 4 -6.22 -5.11 9.90
C VAL A 4 -5.64 -4.00 9.02
N THR A 5 -6.46 -3.04 8.60
CA THR A 5 -5.99 -1.91 7.80
C THR A 5 -5.03 -1.03 8.59
N GLU A 6 -5.33 -0.70 9.86
CA GLU A 6 -4.39 0.06 10.72
C GLU A 6 -3.05 -0.67 10.95
N GLN A 7 -3.08 -2.00 11.10
CA GLN A 7 -1.87 -2.80 11.27
C GLN A 7 -1.03 -2.81 9.99
N ILE A 8 -1.68 -2.98 8.84
CA ILE A 8 -1.01 -2.92 7.54
C ILE A 8 -0.44 -1.52 7.31
N GLU A 9 -1.20 -0.47 7.60
CA GLU A 9 -0.77 0.93 7.48
C GLU A 9 0.54 1.17 8.21
N LYS A 10 0.59 0.82 9.51
CA LYS A 10 1.79 0.99 10.35
C LYS A 10 2.97 0.16 9.85
N LEU A 11 2.69 -0.99 9.24
CA LEU A 11 3.71 -1.87 8.69
C LEU A 11 4.31 -1.29 7.40
N ILE A 12 3.48 -0.73 6.51
CA ILE A 12 3.93 -0.21 5.21
C ILE A 12 4.40 1.23 5.27
N GLN A 13 4.01 2.01 6.29
CA GLN A 13 4.39 3.41 6.45
C GLN A 13 5.89 3.67 6.30
N PRO A 14 6.80 2.97 7.03
CA PRO A 14 8.23 3.21 6.90
C PRO A 14 8.75 2.87 5.50
N LEU A 15 8.18 1.83 4.86
CA LEU A 15 8.52 1.46 3.50
C LEU A 15 8.13 2.57 2.51
N LEU A 16 6.94 3.14 2.64
CA LEU A 16 6.48 4.21 1.76
C LEU A 16 7.30 5.48 1.94
N GLU A 17 7.66 5.83 3.18
CA GLU A 17 8.57 6.93 3.48
C GLU A 17 9.94 6.76 2.80
N ASP A 18 10.52 5.56 2.85
CA ASP A 18 11.79 5.25 2.17
C ASP A 18 11.69 5.36 0.64
N LEU A 19 10.52 5.05 0.06
CA LEU A 19 10.25 5.22 -1.38
C LEU A 19 9.88 6.67 -1.77
N GLY A 20 9.74 7.56 -0.77
CA GLY A 20 9.28 8.93 -0.94
C GLY A 20 7.80 9.02 -1.34
N CYS A 21 7.02 7.99 -1.04
CA CYS A 21 5.58 7.92 -1.30
C CYS A 21 4.80 8.16 0.00
N GLU A 22 3.59 8.68 -0.12
CA GLU A 22 2.64 8.88 0.97
C GLU A 22 1.43 7.98 0.74
N LEU A 23 0.96 7.31 1.80
CA LEU A 23 -0.31 6.60 1.77
C LEU A 23 -1.45 7.60 2.00
N VAL A 24 -2.32 7.71 1.01
CA VAL A 24 -3.52 8.56 1.08
C VAL A 24 -4.69 7.81 1.70
N ASP A 25 -4.87 6.54 1.30
CA ASP A 25 -5.96 5.70 1.80
C ASP A 25 -5.65 4.20 1.61
N LEU A 26 -6.29 3.36 2.41
CA LEU A 26 -6.20 1.91 2.36
C LEU A 26 -7.58 1.27 2.48
N GLU A 27 -8.01 0.62 1.40
CA GLU A 27 -9.28 -0.12 1.36
C GLU A 27 -9.04 -1.62 1.44
N TYR A 28 -9.82 -2.30 2.29
CA TYR A 28 -9.92 -3.76 2.31
C TYR A 28 -11.35 -4.17 1.94
N GLN A 29 -11.54 -4.62 0.71
CA GLN A 29 -12.86 -4.90 0.16
C GLN A 29 -12.96 -6.28 -0.48
N ARG A 30 -14.17 -6.84 -0.48
CA ARG A 30 -14.46 -8.12 -1.14
C ARG A 30 -14.98 -7.87 -2.55
N GLU A 31 -14.21 -8.30 -3.53
CA GLU A 31 -14.61 -8.30 -4.94
C GLU A 31 -15.05 -9.71 -5.38
N GLN A 32 -15.57 -9.84 -6.61
CA GLN A 32 -16.12 -11.11 -7.11
C GLN A 32 -15.11 -12.28 -7.06
N ARG A 33 -13.81 -11.98 -7.13
CA ARG A 33 -12.74 -12.98 -7.17
C ARG A 33 -12.03 -13.20 -5.84
N GLY A 34 -12.41 -12.49 -4.77
CA GLY A 34 -11.77 -12.62 -3.47
C GLY A 34 -11.65 -11.30 -2.72
N TRP A 35 -10.80 -11.29 -1.70
CA TRP A 35 -10.46 -10.09 -0.95
C TRP A 35 -9.35 -9.32 -1.64
N VAL A 36 -9.49 -8.00 -1.70
CA VAL A 36 -8.54 -7.09 -2.34
C VAL A 36 -8.14 -6.03 -1.33
N LEU A 37 -6.83 -5.83 -1.17
CA LEU A 37 -6.24 -4.67 -0.52
C LEU A 37 -5.88 -3.66 -1.60
N ARG A 38 -6.42 -2.45 -1.49
CA ARG A 38 -6.15 -1.35 -2.42
C ARG A 38 -5.48 -0.22 -1.67
N PHE A 39 -4.28 0.12 -2.13
CA PHE A 39 -3.47 1.20 -1.59
C PHE A 39 -3.59 2.40 -2.53
N PHE A 40 -3.92 3.56 -1.98
CA PHE A 40 -3.89 4.83 -2.70
C PHE A 40 -2.62 5.56 -2.28
N LEU A 41 -1.72 5.76 -3.24
CA LEU A 41 -0.41 6.35 -3.01
C LEU A 41 -0.30 7.69 -3.74
N ASP A 42 0.36 8.65 -3.10
CA ASP A 42 0.80 9.90 -3.72
C ASP A 42 2.31 10.09 -3.52
N LYS A 43 2.92 10.98 -4.30
CA LYS A 43 4.35 11.29 -4.21
C LYS A 43 4.57 12.75 -4.54
N VAL A 44 5.37 13.43 -3.73
CA VAL A 44 5.75 14.83 -3.99
C VAL A 44 6.51 14.91 -5.31
N GLY A 45 5.95 15.65 -6.27
CA GLY A 45 6.49 15.75 -7.65
C GLY A 45 5.80 14.84 -8.67
N GLY A 46 4.81 14.07 -8.24
CA GLY A 46 4.00 13.18 -9.07
C GLY A 46 4.44 11.72 -8.96
N ILE A 47 3.46 10.84 -8.86
CA ILE A 47 3.66 9.38 -8.88
C ILE A 47 3.61 8.86 -10.32
N ASN A 48 4.54 8.00 -10.70
CA ASN A 48 4.53 7.33 -11.99
C ASN A 48 4.29 5.82 -11.86
N LEU A 49 4.19 5.13 -13.00
CA LEU A 49 3.88 3.69 -13.03
C LEU A 49 5.01 2.84 -12.41
N ASP A 50 6.26 3.26 -12.55
CA ASP A 50 7.41 2.54 -11.98
C ASP A 50 7.44 2.65 -10.46
N ASP A 51 7.10 3.82 -9.90
CA ASP A 51 6.92 4.02 -8.46
C ASP A 51 5.83 3.08 -7.92
N CYS A 52 4.68 3.01 -8.60
CA CYS A 52 3.59 2.10 -8.23
C CYS A 52 4.02 0.62 -8.32
N ALA A 53 4.75 0.24 -9.36
CA ALA A 53 5.22 -1.13 -9.54
C ALA A 53 6.24 -1.53 -8.45
N MET A 54 7.13 -0.61 -8.09
CA MET A 54 8.10 -0.80 -7.01
C MET A 54 7.40 -0.93 -5.66
N ALA A 55 6.54 0.02 -5.31
CA ALA A 55 5.76 -0.02 -4.07
C ALA A 55 4.94 -1.32 -3.97
N SER A 56 4.28 -1.73 -5.06
CA SER A 56 3.50 -2.98 -5.09
C SER A 56 4.35 -4.22 -4.79
N ARG A 57 5.59 -4.29 -5.29
CA ARG A 57 6.49 -5.42 -5.03
C ARG A 57 6.96 -5.44 -3.57
N GLU A 58 7.40 -4.30 -3.06
CA GLU A 58 7.91 -4.19 -1.70
C GLU A 58 6.79 -4.46 -0.67
N ILE A 59 5.60 -3.90 -0.88
CA ILE A 59 4.42 -4.16 -0.03
C ILE A 59 4.07 -5.66 -0.06
N SER A 60 4.09 -6.29 -1.24
CA SER A 60 3.78 -7.73 -1.35
C SER A 60 4.79 -8.58 -0.58
N ALA A 61 6.08 -8.27 -0.70
CA ALA A 61 7.13 -8.99 0.02
C ALA A 61 7.02 -8.84 1.54
N LEU A 62 6.61 -7.65 2.01
CA LEU A 62 6.42 -7.38 3.43
C LEU A 62 5.19 -8.11 4.02
N LEU A 63 4.14 -8.30 3.22
CA LEU A 63 2.90 -8.97 3.64
C LEU A 63 2.93 -10.50 3.54
N ASP A 64 3.93 -11.08 2.85
CA ASP A 64 4.08 -12.54 2.64
C ASP A 64 4.84 -13.26 3.78
N VAL A 65 4.98 -12.60 4.94
CA VAL A 65 5.67 -13.09 6.15
C VAL A 65 4.65 -13.46 7.22
#